data_AF-A0A8D0L606-F1
#
_entry.id   AF-A0A8D0L606-F1
#
_cell.length_a   1.000
_cell.length_b   1.000
_cell.length_c   1.000
_cell.angle_alpha   90.00
_cell.angle_beta   90.00
_cell.angle_gamma   90.00
#
_symmetry.space_group_name_H-M   'P 1'
#
loop_
_entity.id
_entity.type
_entity.pdbx_description
1 polymer ?
#
loop_
_entity_poly.entity_id
_entity_poly.type
_entity_poly.pdbx_seq_one_letter_code
_entity_poly.pdbx_strand_id
1 'polypeptide(L)'
;MQRTVAVLGGGVSGLAACYYLAKSPQAPKVSDLGLEAEVLPVPGDHPASKNRYLYVRGALHKLPSGIGDILRTVPPFTRPLFWGVLRDLTARRGAQPDETIHAFVSRRFGQEVADIVIDSLCRGVFAGDCRALSVRSCFPALFQAEQEYRSAILGMALGGEKSAPLDSPLIYRAYAEDWSQWSLRSGMETLPQALQDFLRQRGGEIHCDAPVRRLERTAGGRWKIALEDGTVEADHVVSAVPARALASLLPHWAEPLAQELRQIQAVSVGVVNLQYEGAALPVTGFGHLVPSFEDNSVLGIVYDSVAFPEQDGSGHPLTRLTVRAGGRPVCFRCRLPLPPFGMGQEADCPPPPPFTGDVGRRMVHTEPGGPRDGVTGRTVKPGPGSRDGPSGAVGQTHLHHRQGAEGRFAGGGDRLSSGGVGNPFSFLGATFEKDGKGWAGVEGWGDCLLPAPERSPFQHLSLTILAPFPHRPASPSTRWATANA
;
A
#
# COMPACT_ATOMS: atom_id res chain seq x y z
N MET A 1 -32.18 -27.12 12.75
CA MET A 1 -31.32 -27.56 11.63
C MET A 1 -30.12 -26.64 11.57
N GLN A 2 -28.90 -27.19 11.56
CA GLN A 2 -27.69 -26.40 11.35
C GLN A 2 -27.70 -25.89 9.90
N ARG A 3 -27.55 -24.58 9.71
CA ARG A 3 -27.38 -23.99 8.37
C ARG A 3 -25.90 -23.98 8.04
N THR A 4 -25.57 -24.36 6.81
CA THR A 4 -24.20 -24.38 6.29
C THR A 4 -23.99 -23.21 5.35
N VAL A 5 -22.90 -22.47 5.54
CA VAL A 5 -22.49 -21.38 4.64
C VAL A 5 -21.12 -21.72 4.09
N ALA A 6 -21.00 -21.82 2.77
CA ALA A 6 -19.72 -22.00 2.10
C ALA A 6 -19.17 -20.65 1.64
N VAL A 7 -17.88 -20.41 1.86
CA VAL A 7 -17.19 -19.20 1.43
C VAL A 7 -16.14 -19.54 0.38
N LEU A 8 -16.27 -18.98 -0.81
CA LEU A 8 -15.36 -19.22 -1.92
C LEU A 8 -14.28 -18.14 -1.91
N GLY A 9 -13.01 -18.51 -1.84
CA GLY A 9 -11.90 -17.55 -1.76
C GLY A 9 -11.25 -17.50 -0.39
N GLY A 10 -10.03 -18.01 -0.25
CA GLY A 10 -9.24 -17.98 0.98
C GLY A 10 -8.43 -16.69 1.20
N GLY A 11 -8.73 -15.62 0.47
CA GLY A 11 -8.10 -14.31 0.69
C GLY A 11 -8.63 -13.62 1.94
N VAL A 12 -8.07 -12.45 2.29
CA VAL A 12 -8.45 -11.69 3.48
C VAL A 12 -9.96 -11.42 3.56
N SER A 13 -10.62 -11.14 2.44
CA SER A 13 -12.07 -10.93 2.39
C SER A 13 -12.88 -12.17 2.79
N GLY A 14 -12.49 -13.36 2.30
CA GLY A 14 -13.17 -14.60 2.64
C GLY A 14 -12.92 -15.03 4.07
N LEU A 15 -11.67 -14.92 4.54
CA LEU A 15 -11.30 -15.18 5.93
C LEU A 15 -12.04 -14.23 6.90
N ALA A 16 -12.15 -12.95 6.56
CA ALA A 16 -12.90 -11.98 7.36
C ALA A 16 -14.42 -12.26 7.36
N ALA A 17 -14.99 -12.66 6.22
CA ALA A 17 -16.39 -13.07 6.16
C ALA A 17 -16.67 -14.29 7.05
N CYS A 18 -15.79 -15.29 7.02
CA CYS A 18 -15.87 -16.44 7.92
C CYS A 18 -15.73 -16.06 9.38
N TYR A 19 -14.80 -15.16 9.70
CA TYR A 19 -14.61 -14.65 11.05
C TYR A 19 -15.89 -13.98 11.58
N TYR A 20 -16.53 -13.14 10.76
CA TYR A 20 -17.77 -12.47 11.10
C TYR A 20 -18.90 -13.47 11.36
N LEU A 21 -19.06 -14.46 10.46
CA LEU A 21 -20.04 -15.54 10.62
C LEU A 21 -19.81 -16.38 11.89
N ALA A 22 -18.55 -16.52 12.31
CA ALA A 22 -18.17 -17.28 13.50
C ALA A 22 -18.24 -16.49 14.82
N LYS A 23 -18.30 -15.15 14.81
CA LYS A 23 -18.16 -14.31 16.03
C LYS A 23 -19.27 -13.27 16.29
N SER A 24 -20.20 -12.99 15.36
CA SER A 24 -21.17 -11.87 15.49
C SER A 24 -20.51 -10.47 15.36
N PRO A 25 -21.28 -9.38 15.19
CA PRO A 25 -21.42 -8.59 13.97
C PRO A 25 -20.34 -7.50 13.74
N GLN A 26 -19.06 -7.78 13.99
CA GLN A 26 -17.97 -6.81 13.74
C GLN A 26 -16.86 -7.37 12.86
N ALA A 27 -16.21 -6.51 12.08
CA ALA A 27 -15.03 -6.86 11.30
C ALA A 27 -13.87 -7.27 12.23
N PRO A 28 -12.99 -8.20 11.79
CA PRO A 28 -11.86 -8.62 12.62
C PRO A 28 -10.92 -7.45 12.88
N LYS A 29 -10.70 -7.15 14.16
CA LYS A 29 -9.67 -6.18 14.58
C LYS A 29 -8.37 -6.93 14.83
N VAL A 30 -7.24 -6.26 14.62
CA VAL A 30 -5.91 -6.79 15.01
C VAL A 30 -5.92 -7.20 16.48
N SER A 31 -6.57 -6.41 17.33
CA SER A 31 -6.73 -6.71 18.75
C SER A 31 -7.56 -7.94 19.06
N ASP A 32 -8.55 -8.25 18.23
CA ASP A 32 -9.34 -9.46 18.43
C ASP A 32 -8.55 -10.75 18.20
N LEU A 33 -7.46 -10.64 17.43
CA LEU A 33 -6.59 -11.73 17.04
C LEU A 33 -5.35 -11.84 17.95
N GLY A 34 -5.22 -10.96 18.96
CA GLY A 34 -4.07 -10.94 19.87
C GLY A 34 -2.76 -10.51 19.20
N LEU A 35 -2.84 -9.75 18.10
CA LEU A 35 -1.69 -9.36 17.29
C LEU A 35 -1.13 -7.97 17.65
N GLU A 36 -1.58 -7.33 18.73
CA GLU A 36 -1.17 -5.96 19.06
C GLU A 36 0.33 -5.81 19.29
N ALA A 37 0.97 -6.82 19.88
CA ALA A 37 2.41 -6.83 20.13
C ALA A 37 3.25 -6.97 18.86
N GLU A 38 2.65 -7.49 17.79
CA GLU A 38 3.27 -7.68 16.48
C GLU A 38 3.21 -6.41 15.62
N VAL A 39 2.41 -5.41 16.01
CA VAL A 39 2.23 -4.20 15.22
C VAL A 39 3.51 -3.36 15.18
N LEU A 40 3.98 -3.08 13.96
CA LEU A 40 5.02 -2.11 13.66
C LEU A 40 4.36 -0.83 13.13
N PRO A 41 4.30 0.25 13.94
CA PRO A 41 3.72 1.50 13.49
C PRO A 41 4.73 2.40 12.77
N VAL A 42 4.23 3.27 11.90
CA VAL A 42 4.99 4.40 11.34
C VAL A 42 4.34 5.70 11.81
N PRO A 43 4.88 6.32 12.90
CA PRO A 43 4.32 7.54 13.48
C PRO A 43 4.32 8.72 12.52
N GLY A 44 3.44 9.70 12.75
CA GLY A 44 3.24 10.84 11.84
C GLY A 44 4.48 11.74 11.69
N ASP A 45 5.39 11.72 12.66
CA ASP A 45 6.63 12.49 12.62
C ASP A 45 7.75 11.85 11.79
N HIS A 46 7.62 10.56 11.46
CA HIS A 46 8.60 9.75 10.74
C HIS A 46 8.79 10.19 9.27
N PRO A 47 10.01 10.12 8.68
CA PRO A 47 10.22 10.47 7.27
C PRO A 47 9.33 9.70 6.29
N ALA A 48 9.09 8.41 6.56
CA ALA A 48 8.18 7.58 5.75
C ALA A 48 6.72 8.07 5.79
N SER A 49 6.31 8.80 6.84
CA SER A 49 4.98 9.40 6.93
C SER A 49 4.90 10.73 6.17
N LYS A 50 5.95 11.54 6.28
CA LYS A 50 5.96 12.94 5.80
C LYS A 50 6.36 13.10 4.33
N ASN A 51 7.20 12.19 3.81
CA ASN A 51 7.86 12.40 2.53
C ASN A 51 7.38 11.36 1.51
N ARG A 52 6.67 11.84 0.48
CA ARG A 52 6.34 11.09 -0.73
C ARG A 52 6.93 11.83 -1.92
N TYR A 53 7.45 11.10 -2.90
CA TYR A 53 8.15 11.69 -4.04
C TYR A 53 7.49 11.32 -5.37
N LEU A 54 7.70 12.15 -6.38
CA LEU A 54 7.41 11.87 -7.78
C LEU A 54 8.70 11.90 -8.57
N TYR A 55 8.92 10.89 -9.42
CA TYR A 55 10.02 10.91 -10.37
C TYR A 55 9.56 11.60 -11.66
N VAL A 56 10.08 12.79 -11.95
CA VAL A 56 9.70 13.60 -13.11
C VAL A 56 10.94 14.26 -13.70
N ARG A 57 11.12 14.12 -15.02
CA ARG A 57 12.20 14.69 -15.83
C ARG A 57 13.59 14.39 -15.25
N GLY A 58 13.81 13.12 -14.90
CA GLY A 58 15.09 12.64 -14.41
C GLY A 58 15.40 12.95 -12.94
N ALA A 59 14.46 13.53 -12.18
CA ALA A 59 14.69 13.91 -10.78
C ALA A 59 13.52 13.53 -9.86
N LEU A 60 13.84 13.32 -8.57
CA LEU A 60 12.86 13.09 -7.50
C LEU A 60 12.39 14.41 -6.91
N HIS A 61 11.08 14.67 -7.01
CA HIS A 61 10.43 15.86 -6.45
C HIS A 61 9.57 15.47 -5.27
N LYS A 62 9.77 16.11 -4.13
CA LYS A 62 8.94 15.87 -2.94
C LYS A 62 7.54 16.44 -3.18
N LEU A 63 6.50 15.65 -2.90
CA LEU A 63 5.13 16.16 -2.90
C LEU A 63 4.96 17.20 -1.79
N PRO A 64 4.23 18.30 -2.06
CA PRO A 64 3.90 19.32 -1.07
C PRO A 64 3.32 18.68 0.19
N SER A 65 3.79 19.08 1.38
CA SER A 65 3.28 18.54 2.64
C SER A 65 2.67 19.59 3.56
N GLY A 66 2.84 20.88 3.23
CA GLY A 66 2.29 21.99 4.01
C GLY A 66 1.66 23.08 3.15
N ILE A 67 0.84 23.92 3.80
CA ILE A 67 0.16 25.06 3.16
C ILE A 67 1.17 26.00 2.48
N GLY A 68 2.35 26.19 3.07
CA GLY A 68 3.40 27.04 2.50
C GLY A 68 3.91 26.56 1.13
N ASP A 69 3.94 25.25 0.90
CA ASP A 69 4.39 24.65 -0.36
C ASP A 69 3.38 24.89 -1.49
N ILE A 70 2.10 25.06 -1.14
CA ILE A 70 1.00 25.22 -2.09
C ILE A 70 0.92 26.64 -2.64
N LEU A 71 1.30 27.61 -1.81
CA LEU A 71 1.39 29.03 -2.19
C LEU A 71 2.60 29.32 -3.06
N ARG A 72 3.61 28.45 -3.05
CA ARG A 72 4.83 28.58 -3.85
C ARG A 72 4.76 27.68 -5.08
N THR A 73 5.46 28.08 -6.15
CA THR A 73 5.70 27.17 -7.27
C THR A 73 6.80 26.20 -6.85
N VAL A 74 6.45 24.94 -6.70
CA VAL A 74 7.41 23.86 -6.42
C VAL A 74 7.53 22.96 -7.63
N PRO A 75 8.76 22.55 -8.03
CA PRO A 75 8.93 21.53 -9.06
C PRO A 75 8.14 20.26 -8.70
N PRO A 76 7.54 19.56 -9.69
CA PRO A 76 7.62 19.77 -11.13
C PRO A 76 6.54 20.71 -11.72
N PHE A 77 5.79 21.45 -10.89
CA PHE A 77 4.67 22.28 -11.34
C PHE A 77 5.13 23.61 -11.95
N THR A 78 4.42 24.11 -12.95
CA THR A 78 4.73 25.42 -13.56
C THR A 78 4.07 26.58 -12.82
N ARG A 79 3.04 26.31 -12.02
CA ARG A 79 2.31 27.31 -11.23
C ARG A 79 2.11 26.84 -9.79
N PRO A 80 1.88 27.75 -8.84
CA PRO A 80 1.49 27.37 -7.48
C PRO A 80 0.19 26.55 -7.49
N LEU A 81 0.15 25.49 -6.68
CA LEU A 81 -1.04 24.63 -6.56
C LEU A 81 -2.26 25.37 -6.00
N PHE A 82 -2.05 26.52 -5.35
CA PHE A 82 -3.10 27.43 -4.91
C PHE A 82 -4.11 27.78 -6.02
N TRP A 83 -3.67 27.88 -7.28
CA TRP A 83 -4.59 28.15 -8.40
C TRP A 83 -5.57 27.01 -8.64
N GLY A 84 -5.16 25.76 -8.39
CA GLY A 84 -6.07 24.61 -8.44
C GLY A 84 -7.15 24.68 -7.36
N VAL A 85 -6.83 25.25 -6.21
CA VAL A 85 -7.80 25.44 -5.10
C VAL A 85 -8.81 26.53 -5.41
N LEU A 86 -8.36 27.67 -5.91
CA LEU A 86 -9.27 28.73 -6.35
C LEU A 86 -10.19 28.24 -7.48
N ARG A 87 -9.66 27.40 -8.37
CA ARG A 87 -10.42 26.77 -9.44
C ARG A 87 -11.46 25.79 -8.92
N ASP A 88 -11.15 24.96 -7.92
CA ASP A 88 -12.13 24.03 -7.35
C ASP A 88 -13.35 24.75 -6.74
N LEU A 89 -13.13 25.88 -6.06
CA LEU A 89 -14.20 26.70 -5.47
C LEU A 89 -15.14 27.32 -6.50
N THR A 90 -14.67 27.52 -7.73
CA THR A 90 -15.42 28.16 -8.83
C THR A 90 -15.86 27.17 -9.91
N ALA A 91 -15.35 25.94 -9.88
CA ALA A 91 -15.66 24.91 -10.86
C ALA A 91 -17.12 24.48 -10.78
N ARG A 92 -17.75 24.32 -11.94
CA ARG A 92 -19.11 23.79 -12.03
C ARG A 92 -19.11 22.31 -11.69
N ARG A 93 -20.14 21.86 -10.97
CA ARG A 93 -20.45 20.45 -10.71
C ARG A 93 -20.55 19.64 -12.02
N GLY A 94 -20.04 18.41 -12.00
CA GLY A 94 -20.23 17.45 -13.10
C GLY A 94 -21.72 17.16 -13.35
N ALA A 95 -22.11 17.10 -14.64
CA ALA A 95 -23.51 16.85 -15.02
C ALA A 95 -23.84 15.35 -15.19
N GLN A 96 -22.82 14.51 -15.35
CA GLN A 96 -22.99 13.08 -15.61
C GLN A 96 -23.10 12.28 -14.31
N PRO A 97 -23.72 11.08 -14.33
CA PRO A 97 -23.79 10.19 -13.17
C PRO A 97 -22.41 9.67 -12.71
N ASP A 98 -21.43 9.71 -13.61
CA ASP A 98 -20.03 9.36 -13.37
C ASP A 98 -19.12 10.05 -14.39
N GLU A 99 -17.84 10.19 -14.05
CA GLU A 99 -16.78 10.66 -14.95
C GLU A 99 -15.43 10.06 -14.54
N THR A 100 -14.43 10.19 -15.42
CA THR A 100 -13.10 9.65 -15.14
C THR A 100 -12.37 10.51 -14.11
N ILE A 101 -11.49 9.89 -13.32
CA ILE A 101 -10.69 10.59 -12.32
C ILE A 101 -9.88 11.72 -12.97
N HIS A 102 -9.29 11.46 -14.14
CA HIS A 102 -8.54 12.47 -14.90
C HIS A 102 -9.42 13.66 -15.31
N ALA A 103 -10.62 13.41 -15.84
CA ALA A 103 -11.53 14.47 -16.25
C ALA A 103 -11.99 15.33 -15.06
N PHE A 104 -12.34 14.68 -13.94
CA PHE A 104 -12.72 15.35 -12.69
C PHE A 104 -11.62 16.31 -12.22
N VAL A 105 -10.39 15.79 -12.10
CA VAL A 105 -9.27 16.57 -11.56
C VAL A 105 -8.83 17.64 -12.55
N SER A 106 -8.79 17.34 -13.85
CA SER A 106 -8.46 18.33 -14.88
C SER A 106 -9.42 19.51 -14.85
N ARG A 107 -10.72 19.24 -14.65
CA ARG A 107 -11.76 20.26 -14.55
C ARG A 107 -11.60 21.12 -13.30
N ARG A 108 -11.29 20.52 -12.15
CA ARG A 108 -11.30 21.20 -10.83
C ARG A 108 -9.94 21.76 -10.42
N PHE A 109 -8.88 20.99 -10.56
CA PHE A 109 -7.53 21.33 -10.07
C PHE A 109 -6.55 21.65 -11.21
N GLY A 110 -6.91 21.37 -12.46
CA GLY A 110 -6.11 21.68 -13.64
C GLY A 110 -5.34 20.48 -14.19
N GLN A 111 -4.86 20.62 -15.43
CA GLN A 111 -4.22 19.53 -16.18
C GLN A 111 -2.92 19.03 -15.53
N GLU A 112 -2.05 19.93 -15.04
CA GLU A 112 -0.78 19.49 -14.44
C GLU A 112 -1.00 18.61 -13.21
N VAL A 113 -2.00 18.92 -12.36
CA VAL A 113 -2.35 18.08 -11.21
C VAL A 113 -2.89 16.73 -11.67
N ALA A 114 -3.73 16.73 -12.71
CA ALA A 114 -4.28 15.51 -13.28
C ALA A 114 -3.20 14.59 -13.89
N ASP A 115 -2.31 15.16 -14.71
CA ASP A 115 -1.30 14.42 -15.47
C ASP A 115 -0.10 13.98 -14.62
N ILE A 116 0.25 14.74 -13.57
CA ILE A 116 1.42 14.45 -12.73
C ILE A 116 1.00 13.72 -11.45
N VAL A 117 0.14 14.35 -10.63
CA VAL A 117 -0.17 13.85 -9.28
C VAL A 117 -1.17 12.69 -9.35
N ILE A 118 -2.29 12.92 -10.04
CA ILE A 118 -3.41 11.98 -10.02
C ILE A 118 -3.15 10.76 -10.90
N ASP A 119 -2.46 10.95 -12.03
CA ASP A 119 -1.93 9.84 -12.82
C ASP A 119 -1.01 8.94 -11.97
N SER A 120 -0.02 9.54 -11.29
CA SER A 120 0.88 8.82 -10.37
C SER A 120 0.12 8.12 -9.24
N LEU A 121 -0.84 8.81 -8.63
CA LEU A 121 -1.64 8.27 -7.53
C LEU A 121 -2.47 7.05 -7.97
N CYS A 122 -3.14 7.14 -9.11
CA CYS A 122 -3.93 6.03 -9.65
C CYS A 122 -3.06 4.83 -9.99
N ARG A 123 -1.83 5.06 -10.46
CA ARG A 123 -0.82 4.03 -10.69
C ARG A 123 -0.30 3.43 -9.37
N GLY A 124 -0.17 4.22 -8.31
CA GLY A 124 0.25 3.76 -7.00
C GLY A 124 -0.80 2.92 -6.27
N VAL A 125 -2.05 3.37 -6.27
CA VAL A 125 -3.15 2.74 -5.52
C VAL A 125 -3.78 1.60 -6.31
N PHE A 126 -4.25 1.89 -7.53
CA PHE A 126 -5.02 0.95 -8.34
C PHE A 126 -4.15 0.22 -9.38
N ALA A 127 -2.89 0.64 -9.56
CA ALA A 127 -2.09 0.26 -10.72
C ALA A 127 -2.89 0.47 -12.02
N GLY A 128 -3.64 1.56 -12.12
CA GLY A 128 -4.59 1.78 -13.19
C GLY A 128 -4.47 3.15 -13.83
N ASP A 129 -5.11 3.30 -14.99
CA ASP A 129 -5.15 4.55 -15.75
C ASP A 129 -6.24 5.49 -15.22
N CYS A 130 -5.85 6.67 -14.76
CA CYS A 130 -6.79 7.69 -14.28
C CYS A 130 -7.78 8.17 -15.35
N ARG A 131 -7.51 7.92 -16.65
CA ARG A 131 -8.41 8.23 -17.76
C ARG A 131 -9.46 7.16 -18.04
N ALA A 132 -9.36 6.00 -17.38
CA ALA A 132 -10.34 4.91 -17.48
C ALA A 132 -11.08 4.68 -16.15
N LEU A 133 -10.43 4.97 -15.01
CA LEU A 133 -11.01 4.78 -13.70
C LEU A 133 -12.09 5.82 -13.38
N SER A 134 -13.15 5.37 -12.72
CA SER A 134 -14.28 6.18 -12.25
C SER A 134 -13.93 6.96 -10.99
N VAL A 135 -14.21 8.27 -10.96
CA VAL A 135 -14.06 9.06 -9.73
C VAL A 135 -15.09 8.66 -8.67
N ARG A 136 -16.31 8.32 -9.10
CA ARG A 136 -17.38 7.91 -8.18
C ARG A 136 -17.03 6.62 -7.44
N SER A 137 -16.40 5.67 -8.11
CA SER A 137 -16.03 4.38 -7.50
C SER A 137 -14.70 4.43 -6.75
N CYS A 138 -13.68 5.11 -7.31
CA CYS A 138 -12.34 5.12 -6.72
C CYS A 138 -12.15 6.18 -5.63
N PHE A 139 -12.87 7.30 -5.71
CA PHE A 139 -12.78 8.42 -4.76
C PHE A 139 -14.18 8.92 -4.36
N PRO A 140 -15.02 8.05 -3.73
CA PRO A 140 -16.41 8.36 -3.45
C PRO A 140 -16.60 9.59 -2.56
N ALA A 141 -15.76 9.77 -1.53
CA ALA A 141 -15.81 10.95 -0.65
C ALA A 141 -15.59 12.25 -1.44
N LEU A 142 -14.61 12.29 -2.34
CA LEU A 142 -14.32 13.45 -3.18
C LEU A 142 -15.46 13.76 -4.17
N PHE A 143 -16.02 12.70 -4.76
CA PHE A 143 -17.18 12.82 -5.64
C PHE A 143 -18.38 13.38 -4.86
N GLN A 144 -18.71 12.79 -3.71
CA GLN A 144 -19.83 13.24 -2.86
C GLN A 144 -19.64 14.68 -2.37
N ALA A 145 -18.42 15.05 -1.97
CA ALA A 145 -18.05 16.42 -1.60
C ALA A 145 -18.35 17.41 -2.73
N GLU A 146 -17.99 17.10 -3.98
CA GLU A 146 -18.41 17.90 -5.13
C GLU A 146 -19.94 17.97 -5.25
N GLN A 147 -20.62 16.83 -5.13
CA GLN A 147 -22.05 16.77 -5.44
C GLN A 147 -22.89 17.56 -4.42
N GLU A 148 -22.47 17.56 -3.15
CA GLU A 148 -23.16 18.23 -2.04
C GLU A 148 -22.71 19.70 -1.90
N TYR A 149 -21.41 19.97 -1.90
CA TYR A 149 -20.84 21.29 -1.59
C TYR A 149 -20.39 22.09 -2.83
N ARG A 150 -20.53 21.53 -4.03
CA ARG A 150 -20.08 22.08 -5.34
C ARG A 150 -18.55 22.25 -5.48
N SER A 151 -17.81 22.13 -4.38
CA SER A 151 -16.36 22.15 -4.28
C SER A 151 -15.90 20.94 -3.49
N ALA A 152 -14.91 20.24 -4.04
CA ALA A 152 -14.35 19.07 -3.39
C ALA A 152 -13.58 19.46 -2.11
N ILE A 153 -12.81 20.56 -2.15
CA ILE A 153 -12.09 21.07 -0.98
C ILE A 153 -13.05 21.50 0.13
N LEU A 154 -14.09 22.25 -0.23
CA LEU A 154 -15.08 22.71 0.74
C LEU A 154 -15.82 21.52 1.37
N GLY A 155 -16.19 20.53 0.56
CA GLY A 155 -16.87 19.34 1.07
C GLY A 155 -15.98 18.48 1.95
N MET A 156 -14.68 18.36 1.67
CA MET A 156 -13.75 17.67 2.59
C MET A 156 -13.57 18.44 3.90
N ALA A 157 -13.58 19.77 3.88
CA ALA A 157 -13.42 20.59 5.08
C ALA A 157 -14.68 20.65 5.95
N LEU A 158 -15.87 20.65 5.35
CA LEU A 158 -17.16 20.76 6.04
C LEU A 158 -17.80 19.40 6.33
N GLY A 159 -17.53 18.41 5.49
CA GLY A 159 -18.11 17.07 5.55
C GLY A 159 -17.45 16.15 6.57
N GLY A 160 -16.75 16.70 7.57
CA GLY A 160 -16.01 15.93 8.57
C GLY A 160 -16.84 14.77 9.13
N GLU A 161 -16.44 13.54 8.82
CA GLU A 161 -17.10 12.35 9.34
C GLU A 161 -16.86 12.22 10.84
N LYS A 162 -17.82 11.62 11.54
CA LYS A 162 -17.68 11.27 12.95
C LYS A 162 -16.51 10.29 13.08
N SER A 163 -15.46 10.70 13.79
CA SER A 163 -14.32 9.83 14.13
C SER A 163 -14.85 8.48 14.60
N ALA A 164 -14.26 7.40 14.08
CA ALA A 164 -14.58 6.06 14.54
C ALA A 164 -14.44 5.98 16.06
N PRO A 165 -15.30 5.20 16.76
CA PRO A 165 -15.19 5.05 18.19
C PRO A 165 -13.79 4.59 18.59
N LEU A 166 -13.20 5.25 19.59
CA LEU A 166 -11.94 4.82 20.20
C LEU A 166 -12.20 3.59 21.08
N ASP A 167 -12.43 2.45 20.44
CA ASP A 167 -12.93 1.22 21.08
C ASP A 167 -11.85 0.17 21.35
N SER A 168 -10.58 0.49 21.08
CA SER A 168 -9.43 -0.32 21.49
C SER A 168 -8.22 0.54 21.85
N PRO A 169 -7.34 0.07 22.77
CA PRO A 169 -6.09 0.76 23.09
C PRO A 169 -5.19 0.99 21.87
N LEU A 170 -5.20 0.05 20.90
CA LEU A 170 -4.43 0.16 19.68
C LEU A 170 -4.91 1.31 18.79
N ILE A 171 -6.23 1.46 18.64
CA ILE A 171 -6.84 2.59 17.90
C ILE A 171 -6.51 3.92 18.59
N TYR A 172 -6.60 3.97 19.92
CA TYR A 172 -6.22 5.16 20.68
C TYR A 172 -4.75 5.54 20.44
N ARG A 173 -3.85 4.57 20.51
CA ARG A 173 -2.42 4.78 20.25
C ARG A 173 -2.16 5.25 18.82
N ALA A 174 -2.78 4.62 17.83
CA ALA A 174 -2.67 5.03 16.42
C ALA A 174 -3.19 6.45 16.18
N TYR A 175 -4.24 6.87 16.90
CA TYR A 175 -4.72 8.24 16.87
C TYR A 175 -3.71 9.22 17.48
N ALA A 176 -3.24 8.93 18.71
CA ALA A 176 -2.36 9.80 19.48
C ALA A 176 -0.95 9.97 18.86
N GLU A 177 -0.40 8.92 18.27
CA GLU A 177 0.92 8.93 17.61
C GLU A 177 0.82 9.28 16.11
N ASP A 178 -0.39 9.59 15.64
CA ASP A 178 -0.71 9.93 14.25
C ASP A 178 -0.12 8.97 13.21
N TRP A 179 -0.38 7.68 13.38
CA TRP A 179 0.18 6.66 12.49
C TRP A 179 -0.29 6.89 11.05
N SER A 180 0.67 6.98 10.12
CA SER A 180 0.36 7.06 8.69
C SER A 180 0.14 5.67 8.07
N GLN A 181 0.77 4.67 8.66
CA GLN A 181 0.72 3.28 8.25
C GLN A 181 1.19 2.37 9.39
N TRP A 182 0.90 1.09 9.27
CA TRP A 182 1.41 0.05 10.14
C TRP A 182 1.56 -1.26 9.37
N SER A 183 2.40 -2.13 9.87
CA SER A 183 2.57 -3.51 9.39
C SER A 183 2.68 -4.45 10.59
N LEU A 184 2.96 -5.73 10.33
CA LEU A 184 3.24 -6.71 11.37
C LEU A 184 4.73 -7.10 11.29
N ARG A 185 5.33 -7.40 12.44
CA ARG A 185 6.77 -7.69 12.56
C ARG A 185 7.23 -8.79 11.61
N SER A 186 6.45 -9.86 11.51
CA SER A 186 6.71 -11.00 10.61
C SER A 186 6.08 -10.85 9.22
N GLY A 187 5.66 -9.62 8.85
CA GLY A 187 5.01 -9.31 7.59
C GLY A 187 3.48 -9.49 7.64
N MET A 188 2.80 -8.91 6.65
CA MET A 188 1.33 -8.86 6.61
C MET A 188 0.64 -10.21 6.44
N GLU A 189 1.36 -11.28 6.07
CA GLU A 189 0.82 -12.65 6.03
C GLU A 189 0.42 -13.17 7.42
N THR A 190 1.01 -12.61 8.48
CA THR A 190 0.66 -12.92 9.87
C THR A 190 -0.84 -12.71 10.15
N LEU A 191 -1.47 -11.71 9.52
CA LEU A 191 -2.89 -11.41 9.70
C LEU A 191 -3.81 -12.53 9.17
N PRO A 192 -3.74 -12.94 7.88
CA PRO A 192 -4.54 -14.06 7.39
C PRO A 192 -4.17 -15.40 8.05
N GLN A 193 -2.93 -15.60 8.52
CA GLN A 193 -2.58 -16.79 9.31
C GLN A 193 -3.33 -16.83 10.65
N ALA A 194 -3.34 -15.72 11.39
CA ALA A 194 -4.09 -15.62 12.65
C ALA A 194 -5.61 -15.80 12.45
N LEU A 195 -6.17 -15.29 11.34
CA LEU A 195 -7.57 -15.52 10.98
C LEU A 195 -7.84 -17.02 10.72
N GLN A 196 -6.95 -17.72 10.01
CA GLN A 196 -7.10 -19.15 9.78
C GLN A 196 -7.09 -19.94 11.09
N ASP A 197 -6.14 -19.64 11.98
CA ASP A 197 -6.01 -20.34 13.26
C ASP A 197 -7.23 -20.10 14.16
N PHE A 198 -7.71 -18.86 14.21
CA PHE A 198 -8.95 -18.51 14.91
C PHE A 198 -10.15 -19.32 14.38
N LEU A 199 -10.28 -19.44 13.06
CA LEU A 199 -11.37 -20.18 12.44
C LEU A 199 -11.30 -21.68 12.73
N ARG A 200 -10.10 -22.29 12.64
CA ARG A 200 -9.89 -23.71 12.98
C ARG A 200 -10.24 -24.00 14.43
N GLN A 201 -9.83 -23.13 15.36
CA GLN A 201 -10.15 -23.27 16.79
C GLN A 201 -11.67 -23.25 17.07
N ARG A 202 -12.46 -22.65 16.18
CA ARG A 202 -13.93 -22.63 16.27
C ARG A 202 -14.62 -23.71 15.46
N GLY A 203 -13.87 -24.68 14.93
CA GLY A 203 -14.43 -25.78 14.14
C GLY A 203 -14.76 -25.39 12.70
N GLY A 204 -14.19 -24.30 12.19
CA GLY A 204 -14.24 -23.97 10.77
C GLY A 204 -13.35 -24.92 9.96
N GLU A 205 -13.90 -25.48 8.90
CA GLU A 205 -13.22 -26.29 7.89
C GLU A 205 -12.60 -25.38 6.82
N ILE A 206 -11.29 -25.51 6.61
CA ILE A 206 -10.56 -24.75 5.59
C ILE A 206 -9.94 -25.74 4.62
N HIS A 207 -10.40 -25.69 3.38
CA HIS A 207 -9.95 -26.52 2.28
C HIS A 207 -9.02 -25.71 1.39
N CYS A 208 -7.72 -25.92 1.59
CA CYS A 208 -6.68 -25.44 0.70
C CYS A 208 -6.61 -26.33 -0.56
N ASP A 209 -6.05 -25.79 -1.65
CA ASP A 209 -5.87 -26.52 -2.90
C ASP A 209 -7.15 -27.17 -3.46
N ALA A 210 -8.31 -26.58 -3.15
CA ALA A 210 -9.64 -27.09 -3.50
C ALA A 210 -10.35 -26.13 -4.49
N PRO A 211 -9.88 -26.04 -5.75
CA PRO A 211 -10.45 -25.11 -6.71
C PRO A 211 -11.91 -25.49 -7.03
N VAL A 212 -12.82 -24.54 -6.80
CA VAL A 212 -14.21 -24.67 -7.22
C VAL A 212 -14.28 -24.74 -8.74
N ARG A 213 -14.98 -25.74 -9.27
CA ARG A 213 -15.17 -25.96 -10.70
C ARG A 213 -16.53 -25.48 -11.18
N ARG A 214 -17.57 -25.63 -10.35
CA ARG A 214 -18.95 -25.28 -10.72
C ARG A 214 -19.84 -25.05 -9.52
N LEU A 215 -20.79 -24.12 -9.65
CA LEU A 215 -21.89 -23.94 -8.72
C LEU A 215 -23.21 -24.39 -9.35
N GLU A 216 -23.95 -25.21 -8.63
CA GLU A 216 -25.26 -25.73 -9.03
C GLU A 216 -26.27 -25.56 -7.89
N ARG A 217 -27.55 -25.45 -8.23
CA ARG A 217 -28.63 -25.59 -7.24
C ARG A 217 -29.17 -27.02 -7.28
N THR A 218 -29.31 -27.63 -6.12
CA THR A 218 -29.97 -28.93 -5.99
C THR A 218 -31.49 -28.78 -6.10
N ALA A 219 -32.20 -29.89 -6.32
CA ALA A 219 -33.67 -29.91 -6.35
C ALA A 219 -34.30 -29.43 -5.03
N GLY A 220 -33.59 -29.63 -3.90
CA GLY A 220 -33.99 -29.13 -2.58
C GLY A 220 -33.66 -27.66 -2.32
N GLY A 221 -33.15 -26.92 -3.32
CA GLY A 221 -32.88 -25.50 -3.24
C GLY A 221 -31.53 -25.11 -2.62
N ARG A 222 -30.75 -26.08 -2.11
CA ARG A 222 -29.39 -25.88 -1.58
C ARG A 222 -28.38 -25.68 -2.72
N TRP A 223 -27.23 -25.14 -2.39
CA TRP A 223 -26.09 -25.06 -3.30
C TRP A 223 -25.28 -26.36 -3.26
N LYS A 224 -24.92 -26.85 -4.44
CA LYS A 224 -23.93 -27.90 -4.66
C LYS A 224 -22.71 -27.28 -5.31
N ILE A 225 -21.58 -27.41 -4.65
CA ILE A 225 -20.31 -26.80 -5.03
C ILE A 225 -19.41 -27.93 -5.49
N ALA A 226 -19.15 -28.00 -6.79
CA ALA A 226 -18.28 -29.02 -7.36
C ALA A 226 -16.82 -28.59 -7.22
N LEU A 227 -16.01 -29.46 -6.64
CA LEU A 227 -14.56 -29.36 -6.53
C LEU A 227 -13.92 -30.31 -7.53
N GLU A 228 -12.60 -30.44 -7.49
CA GLU A 228 -11.87 -31.39 -8.33
C GLU A 228 -12.06 -32.84 -7.88
N ASP A 229 -12.13 -33.07 -6.57
CA ASP A 229 -12.13 -34.38 -5.92
C ASP A 229 -13.45 -34.71 -5.21
N GLY A 230 -14.44 -33.83 -5.27
CA GLY A 230 -15.70 -34.04 -4.55
C GLY A 230 -16.71 -32.91 -4.70
N THR A 231 -17.71 -32.93 -3.82
CA THR A 231 -18.78 -31.94 -3.79
C THR A 231 -19.11 -31.53 -2.36
N VAL A 232 -19.32 -30.25 -2.15
CA VAL A 232 -19.78 -29.69 -0.87
C VAL A 232 -21.21 -29.16 -1.06
N GLU A 233 -22.09 -29.42 -0.10
CA GLU A 233 -23.43 -28.83 -0.09
C GLU A 233 -23.56 -27.74 0.97
N ALA A 234 -24.18 -26.62 0.61
CA ALA A 234 -24.39 -25.50 1.52
C ALA A 234 -25.76 -24.85 1.31
N ASP A 235 -26.29 -24.22 2.36
CA ASP A 235 -27.57 -23.47 2.28
C ASP A 235 -27.34 -22.10 1.64
N HIS A 236 -26.18 -21.49 1.90
CA HIS A 236 -25.75 -20.23 1.30
C HIS A 236 -24.30 -20.31 0.80
N VAL A 237 -24.00 -19.47 -0.18
CA VAL A 237 -22.65 -19.29 -0.72
C VAL A 237 -22.29 -17.81 -0.63
N VAL A 238 -21.14 -17.51 -0.05
CA VAL A 238 -20.51 -16.18 -0.08
C VAL A 238 -19.33 -16.26 -1.04
N SER A 239 -19.34 -15.43 -2.09
CA SER A 239 -18.21 -15.36 -3.01
C SER A 239 -17.26 -14.23 -2.62
N ALA A 240 -16.02 -14.60 -2.29
CA ALA A 240 -14.89 -13.71 -2.11
C ALA A 240 -13.79 -13.95 -3.17
N VAL A 241 -14.10 -14.67 -4.25
CA VAL A 241 -13.20 -14.83 -5.41
C VAL A 241 -13.30 -13.64 -6.37
N PRO A 242 -12.29 -13.40 -7.23
CA PRO A 242 -12.35 -12.35 -8.25
C PRO A 242 -13.59 -12.48 -9.16
N ALA A 243 -14.17 -11.36 -9.57
CA ALA A 243 -15.41 -11.31 -10.36
C ALA A 243 -15.38 -12.20 -11.61
N ARG A 244 -14.28 -12.16 -12.37
CA ARG A 244 -14.11 -13.01 -13.56
C ARG A 244 -14.06 -14.50 -13.22
N ALA A 245 -13.49 -14.87 -12.08
CA ALA A 245 -13.50 -16.26 -11.62
C ALA A 245 -14.93 -16.68 -11.25
N LEU A 246 -15.65 -15.87 -10.47
CA LEU A 246 -17.06 -16.13 -10.13
C LEU A 246 -17.92 -16.30 -11.39
N ALA A 247 -17.75 -15.44 -12.40
CA ALA A 247 -18.49 -15.50 -13.65
C ALA A 247 -18.36 -16.83 -14.39
N SER A 248 -17.21 -17.53 -14.24
CA SER A 248 -16.98 -18.85 -14.82
C SER A 248 -17.54 -20.00 -14.00
N LEU A 249 -17.88 -19.76 -12.72
CA LEU A 249 -18.43 -20.77 -11.81
C LEU A 249 -19.94 -20.77 -11.75
N LEU A 250 -20.57 -19.63 -12.11
CA LEU A 250 -22.01 -19.44 -12.00
C LEU A 250 -22.79 -20.43 -12.90
N PRO A 251 -23.98 -20.87 -12.45
CA PRO A 251 -24.84 -21.72 -13.26
C PRO A 251 -25.38 -20.96 -14.48
N HIS A 252 -25.75 -21.72 -15.52
CA HIS A 252 -26.13 -21.16 -16.83
C HIS A 252 -27.31 -20.18 -16.79
N TRP A 253 -28.23 -20.34 -15.84
CA TRP A 253 -29.37 -19.43 -15.65
C TRP A 253 -28.96 -18.05 -15.12
N ALA A 254 -27.78 -17.94 -14.50
CA ALA A 254 -27.21 -16.70 -13.99
C ALA A 254 -26.29 -16.01 -15.01
N GLU A 255 -26.38 -16.37 -16.29
CA GLU A 255 -25.57 -15.79 -17.36
C GLU A 255 -25.66 -14.25 -17.43
N PRO A 256 -26.82 -13.58 -17.22
CA PRO A 256 -26.86 -12.12 -17.16
C PRO A 256 -25.94 -11.53 -16.08
N LEU A 257 -25.90 -12.13 -14.89
CA LEU A 257 -24.96 -11.73 -13.82
C LEU A 257 -23.52 -12.04 -14.21
N ALA A 258 -23.26 -13.20 -14.83
CA ALA A 258 -21.92 -13.55 -15.29
C ALA A 258 -21.38 -12.56 -16.32
N GLN A 259 -22.24 -12.02 -17.19
CA GLN A 259 -21.86 -10.98 -18.16
C GLN A 259 -21.40 -9.69 -17.48
N GLU A 260 -22.15 -9.20 -16.50
CA GLU A 260 -21.77 -8.01 -15.71
C GLU A 260 -20.43 -8.25 -14.98
N LEU A 261 -20.26 -9.41 -14.34
CA LEU A 261 -19.03 -9.75 -13.63
C LEU A 261 -17.81 -9.83 -14.54
N ARG A 262 -17.96 -10.27 -15.81
CA ARG A 262 -16.87 -10.31 -16.79
C ARG A 262 -16.38 -8.92 -17.21
N GLN A 263 -17.21 -7.89 -17.06
CA GLN A 263 -16.82 -6.50 -17.37
C GLN A 263 -15.86 -5.92 -16.32
N ILE A 264 -15.80 -6.50 -15.12
CA ILE A 264 -14.89 -6.08 -14.06
C ILE A 264 -13.48 -6.60 -14.38
N GLN A 265 -12.66 -5.74 -14.97
CA GLN A 265 -11.29 -6.05 -15.34
C GLN A 265 -10.33 -5.80 -14.19
N ALA A 266 -9.33 -6.69 -14.06
CA ALA A 266 -8.19 -6.51 -13.18
C ALA A 266 -6.93 -6.27 -14.02
N VAL A 267 -5.97 -5.54 -13.44
CA VAL A 267 -4.65 -5.31 -14.03
C VAL A 267 -3.64 -6.34 -13.51
N SER A 268 -2.57 -6.56 -14.29
CA SER A 268 -1.42 -7.35 -13.84
C SER A 268 -0.34 -6.42 -13.29
N VAL A 269 0.25 -6.83 -12.17
CA VAL A 269 1.34 -6.10 -11.50
C VAL A 269 2.45 -7.09 -11.19
N GLY A 270 3.66 -6.78 -11.64
CA GLY A 270 4.88 -7.43 -11.20
C GLY A 270 5.43 -6.73 -9.97
N VAL A 271 5.84 -7.51 -8.97
CA VAL A 271 6.50 -7.02 -7.77
C VAL A 271 7.93 -7.55 -7.76
N VAL A 272 8.91 -6.64 -7.75
CA VAL A 272 10.32 -6.99 -7.73
C VAL A 272 10.93 -6.43 -6.45
N ASN A 273 11.34 -7.33 -5.56
CA ASN A 273 12.01 -6.98 -4.32
C ASN A 273 13.52 -6.94 -4.58
N LEU A 274 14.15 -5.81 -4.30
CA LEU A 274 15.58 -5.60 -4.45
C LEU A 274 16.18 -5.32 -3.08
N GLN A 275 17.34 -5.91 -2.81
CA GLN A 275 18.08 -5.69 -1.57
C GLN A 275 19.51 -5.33 -1.92
N TYR A 276 20.00 -4.27 -1.29
CA TYR A 276 21.36 -3.78 -1.45
C TYR A 276 22.04 -3.70 -0.09
N GLU A 277 23.31 -4.08 -0.04
CA GLU A 277 24.14 -3.93 1.16
C GLU A 277 24.83 -2.57 1.15
N GLY A 278 24.72 -1.81 2.25
CA GLY A 278 25.41 -0.54 2.45
C GLY A 278 25.02 0.59 1.49
N ALA A 279 24.01 0.40 0.62
CA ALA A 279 23.55 1.44 -0.30
C ALA A 279 22.78 2.52 0.46
N ALA A 280 23.08 3.80 0.18
CA ALA A 280 22.32 4.92 0.70
C ALA A 280 21.28 5.39 -0.34
N LEU A 281 20.05 5.65 0.11
CA LEU A 281 19.04 6.27 -0.73
C LEU A 281 19.33 7.77 -0.92
N PRO A 282 19.07 8.34 -2.11
CA PRO A 282 19.29 9.77 -2.36
C PRO A 282 18.35 10.66 -1.55
N VAL A 283 17.19 10.13 -1.14
CA VAL A 283 16.19 10.80 -0.30
C VAL A 283 15.53 9.80 0.63
N THR A 284 15.03 10.27 1.78
CA THR A 284 14.35 9.45 2.78
C THR A 284 12.85 9.75 2.78
N GLY A 285 12.02 8.72 2.65
CA GLY A 285 10.57 8.83 2.62
C GLY A 285 9.89 7.49 2.41
N PHE A 286 8.59 7.50 2.14
CA PHE A 286 7.82 6.28 1.84
C PHE A 286 8.32 5.58 0.57
N GLY A 287 8.69 6.39 -0.42
CA GLY A 287 8.97 5.94 -1.77
C GLY A 287 8.67 7.02 -2.79
N HIS A 288 8.67 6.62 -4.05
CA HIS A 288 8.27 7.49 -5.15
C HIS A 288 7.34 6.80 -6.14
N LEU A 289 6.50 7.60 -6.78
CA LEU A 289 5.66 7.18 -7.90
C LEU A 289 6.23 7.75 -9.20
N VAL A 290 5.97 7.03 -10.30
CA VAL A 290 6.40 7.41 -11.64
C VAL A 290 5.16 7.67 -12.48
N PRO A 291 4.92 8.91 -12.96
CA PRO A 291 3.81 9.19 -13.87
C PRO A 291 3.93 8.38 -15.16
N SER A 292 2.79 8.08 -15.79
CA SER A 292 2.74 7.29 -17.03
C SER A 292 3.49 7.89 -18.21
N PHE A 293 3.65 9.23 -18.23
CA PHE A 293 4.41 9.90 -19.29
C PHE A 293 5.93 9.80 -19.11
N GLU A 294 6.43 9.46 -17.92
CA GLU A 294 7.86 9.20 -17.67
C GLU A 294 8.22 7.76 -18.02
N ASP A 295 7.47 6.80 -17.48
CA ASP A 295 7.64 5.38 -17.77
C ASP A 295 6.32 4.64 -17.62
N ASN A 296 5.92 3.88 -18.64
CA ASN A 296 4.69 3.08 -18.58
C ASN A 296 4.89 1.71 -17.91
N SER A 297 6.13 1.27 -17.71
CA SER A 297 6.47 -0.03 -17.15
C SER A 297 6.61 -0.02 -15.63
N VAL A 298 7.21 1.03 -15.05
CA VAL A 298 7.40 1.17 -13.60
C VAL A 298 6.33 2.08 -13.01
N LEU A 299 5.56 1.57 -12.04
CA LEU A 299 4.51 2.31 -11.33
C LEU A 299 5.09 3.18 -10.21
N GLY A 300 6.07 2.65 -9.50
CA GLY A 300 6.71 3.29 -8.37
C GLY A 300 7.58 2.33 -7.57
N ILE A 301 8.32 2.89 -6.63
CA ILE A 301 9.25 2.17 -5.76
C ILE A 301 8.97 2.54 -4.31
N VAL A 302 8.74 1.54 -3.48
CA VAL A 302 8.60 1.69 -2.02
C VAL A 302 9.96 1.50 -1.36
N TYR A 303 10.27 2.34 -0.37
CA TYR A 303 11.52 2.28 0.39
C TYR A 303 11.28 1.53 1.70
N ASP A 304 11.21 0.19 1.62
CA ASP A 304 10.72 -0.66 2.71
C ASP A 304 11.55 -0.50 3.98
N SER A 305 12.88 -0.46 3.86
CA SER A 305 13.79 -0.27 5.00
C SER A 305 13.65 1.10 5.68
N VAL A 306 13.07 2.10 4.99
CA VAL A 306 12.76 3.38 5.64
C VAL A 306 11.53 3.23 6.51
N ALA A 307 10.49 2.55 6.04
CA ALA A 307 9.24 2.42 6.80
C ALA A 307 9.33 1.38 7.93
N PHE A 308 9.98 0.23 7.67
CA PHE A 308 10.04 -0.91 8.57
C PHE A 308 11.47 -1.48 8.63
N PRO A 309 12.44 -0.73 9.20
CA PRO A 309 13.83 -1.19 9.32
C PRO A 309 13.95 -2.48 10.16
N GLU A 310 13.00 -2.76 11.06
CA GLU A 310 12.96 -3.98 11.87
C GLU A 310 12.81 -5.26 11.03
N GLN A 311 12.38 -5.14 9.78
CA GLN A 311 12.22 -6.25 8.84
C GLN A 311 13.45 -6.46 7.93
N ASP A 312 14.53 -5.69 8.13
CA ASP A 312 15.77 -5.84 7.34
C ASP A 312 16.56 -7.10 7.73
N GLY A 313 16.24 -7.74 8.85
CA GLY A 313 17.01 -8.86 9.40
C GLY A 313 18.16 -8.38 10.30
N SER A 314 19.08 -9.28 10.64
CA SER A 314 20.26 -8.96 11.46
C SER A 314 21.53 -8.93 10.62
N GLY A 315 22.45 -8.02 10.94
CA GLY A 315 23.77 -7.94 10.29
C GLY A 315 24.10 -6.53 9.79
N HIS A 316 24.58 -6.44 8.55
CA HIS A 316 25.01 -5.20 7.92
C HIS A 316 23.82 -4.29 7.58
N PRO A 317 24.02 -2.96 7.41
CA PRO A 317 22.97 -2.07 6.94
C PRO A 317 22.46 -2.50 5.56
N LEU A 318 21.17 -2.79 5.47
CA LEU A 318 20.51 -3.22 4.25
C LEU A 318 19.55 -2.13 3.76
N THR A 319 19.40 -2.04 2.45
CA THR A 319 18.37 -1.23 1.81
C THR A 319 17.50 -2.14 0.96
N ARG A 320 16.26 -2.32 1.41
CA ARG A 320 15.20 -3.04 0.70
C ARG A 320 14.30 -2.07 -0.04
N LEU A 321 14.02 -2.40 -1.29
CA LEU A 321 13.17 -1.66 -2.20
C LEU A 321 12.18 -2.61 -2.86
N THR A 322 10.91 -2.19 -2.91
CA THR A 322 9.87 -2.91 -3.65
C THR A 322 9.49 -2.11 -4.89
N VAL A 323 9.90 -2.61 -6.05
CA VAL A 323 9.54 -2.03 -7.36
C VAL A 323 8.22 -2.64 -7.81
N ARG A 324 7.24 -1.78 -8.11
CA ARG A 324 5.96 -2.18 -8.70
C ARG A 324 5.99 -1.85 -10.18
N ALA A 325 5.74 -2.85 -11.03
CA ALA A 325 5.74 -2.72 -12.49
C ALA A 325 4.43 -3.22 -13.10
N GLY A 326 4.01 -2.66 -14.24
CA GLY A 326 2.80 -3.05 -14.97
C GLY A 326 1.70 -1.99 -14.95
N GLY A 327 0.46 -2.36 -14.59
CA GLY A 327 -0.67 -1.43 -14.38
C GLY A 327 -1.46 -0.99 -15.63
N ARG A 328 -1.24 -1.65 -16.76
CA ARG A 328 -2.20 -1.78 -17.87
C ARG A 328 -2.17 -3.23 -18.33
N PRO A 329 -3.13 -3.73 -19.13
CA PRO A 329 -2.90 -4.90 -19.96
C PRO A 329 -1.84 -4.54 -21.02
N VAL A 330 -0.60 -4.38 -20.57
CA VAL A 330 0.56 -4.47 -21.42
C VAL A 330 0.58 -5.93 -21.81
N CYS A 331 0.35 -6.21 -23.09
CA CYS A 331 0.75 -7.48 -23.64
C CYS A 331 2.24 -7.60 -23.34
N PHE A 332 2.61 -8.37 -22.30
CA PHE A 332 3.98 -8.77 -22.02
C PHE A 332 4.40 -9.70 -23.15
N ARG A 333 4.61 -9.13 -24.34
CA ARG A 333 5.41 -9.75 -25.37
C ARG A 333 6.85 -9.50 -24.94
N CYS A 334 7.27 -10.17 -23.87
CA CYS A 334 8.68 -10.37 -23.57
C CYS A 334 9.30 -11.04 -24.80
N ARG A 335 9.84 -10.25 -25.73
CA ARG A 335 10.92 -10.72 -26.61
C ARG A 335 12.22 -10.64 -25.81
N LEU A 336 12.30 -11.44 -24.75
CA LEU A 336 13.58 -11.96 -24.33
C LEU A 336 13.79 -13.21 -25.20
N PRO A 337 14.89 -13.30 -25.98
CA PRO A 337 15.22 -14.52 -26.68
C PRO A 337 15.61 -15.55 -25.63
N LEU A 338 14.63 -16.32 -25.15
CA LEU A 338 14.92 -17.57 -24.47
C LEU A 338 15.41 -18.53 -25.55
N PRO A 339 16.65 -19.04 -25.47
CA PRO A 339 17.09 -20.09 -26.38
C PRO A 339 16.19 -21.32 -26.19
N PRO A 340 15.85 -22.06 -27.26
CA PRO A 340 14.98 -23.22 -27.16
C PRO A 340 15.66 -24.30 -26.32
N PHE A 341 15.02 -24.68 -25.22
CA PHE A 341 15.35 -25.92 -24.51
C PHE A 341 14.94 -27.11 -25.40
N GLY A 342 15.91 -27.68 -26.10
CA GLY A 342 15.81 -29.00 -26.72
C GLY A 342 16.15 -30.08 -25.68
N MET A 343 15.27 -31.07 -25.52
CA MET A 343 15.55 -32.27 -24.75
C MET A 343 16.59 -33.15 -25.47
N GLY A 344 17.61 -33.56 -24.74
CA GLY A 344 18.32 -34.84 -24.90
C GLY A 344 19.28 -34.99 -26.08
N GLN A 345 20.59 -34.91 -25.79
CA GLN A 345 21.58 -35.94 -26.12
C GLN A 345 22.95 -35.55 -25.52
N GLU A 346 23.58 -36.51 -24.83
CA GLU A 346 24.98 -36.43 -24.41
C GLU A 346 25.88 -36.24 -25.64
N ALA A 347 26.75 -35.23 -25.59
CA ALA A 347 27.90 -35.12 -26.49
C ALA A 347 29.07 -34.50 -25.73
N ASP A 348 30.20 -35.22 -25.73
CA ASP A 348 31.48 -34.86 -25.13
C ASP A 348 31.93 -33.43 -25.47
N CYS A 349 32.26 -32.65 -24.44
CA CYS A 349 32.95 -31.37 -24.59
C CYS A 349 34.48 -31.59 -24.63
N PRO A 350 35.22 -31.05 -25.62
CA PRO A 350 36.67 -30.98 -25.52
C PRO A 350 37.10 -29.86 -24.54
N PRO A 351 38.24 -30.00 -23.85
CA PRO A 351 38.69 -28.99 -22.89
C PRO A 351 39.09 -27.68 -23.59
N PRO A 352 38.96 -26.52 -22.92
CA PRO A 352 39.30 -25.23 -23.51
C PRO A 352 40.83 -25.06 -23.66
N PRO A 353 41.30 -24.26 -24.65
CA PRO A 353 42.72 -23.99 -24.85
C PRO A 353 43.28 -23.08 -23.75
N PRO A 354 44.59 -23.13 -23.47
CA PRO A 354 45.21 -22.39 -22.39
C PRO A 354 45.26 -20.88 -22.68
N PHE A 355 45.00 -20.09 -21.64
CA PHE A 355 45.20 -18.65 -21.62
C PHE A 355 46.68 -18.29 -21.76
N THR A 356 47.06 -17.68 -22.89
CA THR A 356 48.30 -16.90 -23.04
C THR A 356 47.93 -15.42 -23.06
N GLY A 357 48.54 -14.65 -22.16
CA GLY A 357 48.14 -13.29 -21.81
C GLY A 357 48.43 -12.20 -22.84
N ASP A 358 47.97 -10.98 -22.55
CA ASP A 358 48.90 -9.90 -22.20
C ASP A 358 48.16 -8.73 -21.53
N VAL A 359 48.73 -8.20 -20.45
CA VAL A 359 48.21 -7.05 -19.71
C VAL A 359 48.80 -5.79 -20.34
N GLY A 360 48.07 -5.19 -21.27
CA GLY A 360 48.44 -3.93 -21.93
C GLY A 360 47.59 -2.76 -21.45
N ARG A 361 48.15 -1.94 -20.54
CA ARG A 361 47.65 -0.59 -20.19
C ARG A 361 47.41 0.24 -21.46
N ARG A 362 46.23 0.85 -21.58
CA ARG A 362 46.04 2.09 -22.37
C ARG A 362 45.43 3.17 -21.50
N MET A 363 46.31 4.02 -20.97
CA MET A 363 45.99 5.39 -20.63
C MET A 363 45.64 6.15 -21.91
N VAL A 364 44.54 6.89 -21.90
CA VAL A 364 44.24 7.90 -22.91
C VAL A 364 44.83 9.21 -22.40
N HIS A 365 45.89 9.67 -23.06
CA HIS A 365 46.44 11.01 -22.94
C HIS A 365 45.53 12.01 -23.66
N THR A 366 45.19 13.10 -22.97
CA THR A 366 44.82 14.38 -23.59
C THR A 366 45.94 15.38 -23.29
N GLU A 367 46.60 15.88 -24.34
CA GLU A 367 47.60 16.94 -24.24
C GLU A 367 46.94 18.32 -24.05
N PRO A 368 47.57 19.24 -23.29
CA PRO A 368 47.14 20.63 -23.16
C PRO A 368 47.95 21.58 -24.07
N GLY A 369 47.27 22.47 -24.79
CA GLY A 369 47.87 23.65 -25.41
C GLY A 369 47.75 24.88 -24.50
N GLY A 370 48.87 25.50 -24.14
CA GLY A 370 48.93 26.86 -23.54
C GLY A 370 49.27 27.93 -24.59
N PRO A 371 49.79 29.11 -24.21
CA PRO A 371 49.51 29.95 -23.02
C PRO A 371 49.23 31.43 -23.41
N ARG A 372 48.84 32.29 -22.44
CA ARG A 372 49.19 33.74 -22.38
C ARG A 372 48.77 34.40 -21.06
N ASP A 373 49.80 34.69 -20.25
CA ASP A 373 50.14 35.91 -19.48
C ASP A 373 49.17 36.63 -18.51
N GLY A 374 49.74 36.93 -17.31
CA GLY A 374 49.45 38.14 -16.52
C GLY A 374 48.98 37.93 -15.06
N VAL A 375 49.86 37.61 -14.09
CA VAL A 375 50.47 38.56 -13.12
C VAL A 375 49.44 39.24 -12.17
N THR A 376 49.17 38.73 -10.96
CA THR A 376 49.73 39.10 -9.62
C THR A 376 48.81 38.38 -8.60
N GLY A 377 49.18 37.83 -7.44
CA GLY A 377 50.24 38.10 -6.49
C GLY A 377 49.63 38.53 -5.14
N ARG A 378 49.35 37.58 -4.22
CA ARG A 378 49.50 37.75 -2.75
C ARG A 378 49.10 36.50 -1.95
N THR A 379 50.14 35.87 -1.40
CA THR A 379 50.15 34.96 -0.25
C THR A 379 50.14 35.78 1.05
N VAL A 380 49.36 35.37 2.05
CA VAL A 380 49.67 35.61 3.47
C VAL A 380 49.34 34.34 4.27
N LYS A 381 50.35 33.87 5.00
CA LYS A 381 50.33 32.72 5.92
C LYS A 381 49.64 33.05 7.26
N PRO A 382 49.24 32.02 8.04
CA PRO A 382 48.63 32.15 9.36
C PRO A 382 49.70 32.35 10.46
N GLY A 383 49.29 32.98 11.58
CA GLY A 383 50.10 33.14 12.79
C GLY A 383 49.33 32.74 14.07
N PRO A 384 50.02 32.42 15.18
CA PRO A 384 49.65 31.30 16.07
C PRO A 384 49.45 31.68 17.56
N GLY A 385 49.04 30.67 18.35
CA GLY A 385 49.28 30.57 19.81
C GLY A 385 48.10 31.03 20.69
N SER A 386 47.80 30.46 21.85
CA SER A 386 48.28 29.28 22.61
C SER A 386 47.64 29.37 24.01
N ARG A 387 47.34 28.22 24.64
CA ARG A 387 47.37 27.99 26.12
C ARG A 387 46.27 28.69 26.96
N ASP A 388 45.68 28.14 28.03
CA ASP A 388 45.93 27.02 28.93
C ASP A 388 44.60 26.54 29.55
N GLY A 389 44.55 25.28 30.03
CA GLY A 389 43.55 24.80 31.01
C GLY A 389 43.84 25.33 32.43
N PRO A 390 43.31 24.75 33.54
CA PRO A 390 43.00 23.32 33.70
C PRO A 390 41.76 22.94 34.56
N SER A 391 41.40 21.65 34.45
CA SER A 391 41.03 20.67 35.49
C SER A 391 40.07 21.01 36.65
N GLY A 392 39.07 20.13 36.84
CA GLY A 392 38.31 19.98 38.09
C GLY A 392 37.32 18.82 38.00
N ALA A 393 37.67 17.69 38.60
CA ALA A 393 36.86 16.48 38.71
C ALA A 393 35.90 16.51 39.94
N VAL A 394 35.07 15.45 40.03
CA VAL A 394 34.37 14.88 41.21
C VAL A 394 32.87 15.21 41.33
N GLY A 395 32.06 14.14 41.47
CA GLY A 395 30.77 14.22 42.17
C GLY A 395 29.68 13.25 41.70
N GLN A 396 29.71 11.99 42.15
CA GLN A 396 28.54 11.10 42.15
C GLN A 396 27.47 11.61 43.13
N THR A 397 26.17 11.41 42.85
CA THR A 397 25.20 11.04 43.90
C THR A 397 23.92 10.45 43.31
N HIS A 398 23.61 9.23 43.78
CA HIS A 398 22.31 8.58 43.69
C HIS A 398 21.30 9.25 44.62
N LEU A 399 20.01 9.22 44.26
CA LEU A 399 18.92 9.23 45.24
C LEU A 399 17.67 8.52 44.70
N HIS A 400 17.41 7.36 45.30
CA HIS A 400 16.13 6.66 45.33
C HIS A 400 15.15 7.44 46.22
N HIS A 401 13.87 7.50 45.84
CA HIS A 401 12.79 7.45 46.83
C HIS A 401 11.54 6.76 46.27
N ARG A 402 10.95 5.92 47.13
CA ARG A 402 9.84 5.00 46.92
C ARG A 402 8.57 5.57 47.56
N GLN A 403 7.43 5.18 46.98
CA GLN A 403 6.12 4.90 47.59
C GLN A 403 5.23 6.02 48.17
N GLY A 404 3.94 5.93 47.83
CA GLY A 404 2.82 6.56 48.54
C GLY A 404 1.53 6.56 47.71
N ALA A 405 0.50 5.88 48.18
CA ALA A 405 -0.74 5.56 47.48
C ALA A 405 -1.94 6.42 47.94
N GLU A 406 -3.05 6.28 47.19
CA GLU A 406 -4.46 6.58 47.54
C GLU A 406 -4.97 8.03 47.57
N GLY A 407 -6.11 8.29 46.89
CA GLY A 407 -6.91 9.50 47.09
C GLY A 407 -7.89 9.84 45.95
N ARG A 408 -9.16 9.50 46.16
CA ARG A 408 -10.37 9.62 45.32
C ARG A 408 -10.72 11.01 44.74
N PHE A 409 -11.40 10.97 43.58
CA PHE A 409 -12.52 11.79 43.07
C PHE A 409 -12.70 13.26 43.52
N ALA A 410 -12.70 14.17 42.53
CA ALA A 410 -13.85 14.98 42.07
C ALA A 410 -13.40 16.35 41.54
N GLY A 411 -14.03 16.82 40.46
CA GLY A 411 -14.03 18.24 40.09
C GLY A 411 -13.86 18.48 38.60
N GLY A 412 -14.98 18.82 37.95
CA GLY A 412 -15.04 19.19 36.55
C GLY A 412 -14.26 20.47 36.23
N GLY A 413 -13.84 20.55 34.98
CA GLY A 413 -13.12 21.68 34.43
C GLY A 413 -13.04 21.50 32.93
N ASP A 414 -14.15 21.82 32.26
CA ASP A 414 -14.23 21.98 30.81
C ASP A 414 -13.09 22.90 30.35
N ARG A 415 -12.06 22.31 29.76
CA ARG A 415 -11.15 23.04 28.88
C ARG A 415 -11.58 22.77 27.46
N LEU A 416 -12.25 23.78 26.90
CA LEU A 416 -12.32 24.05 25.47
C LEU A 416 -10.93 23.88 24.84
N SER A 417 -10.66 22.69 24.32
CA SER A 417 -9.53 22.48 23.41
C SER A 417 -9.93 23.07 22.08
N SER A 418 -9.31 24.20 21.75
CA SER A 418 -9.28 24.79 20.42
C SER A 418 -9.04 23.71 19.38
N GLY A 419 -10.08 23.38 18.61
CA GLY A 419 -9.98 22.52 17.43
C GLY A 419 -8.98 23.15 16.48
N GLY A 420 -7.86 22.45 16.26
CA GLY A 420 -6.93 22.79 15.20
C GLY A 420 -7.68 22.69 13.88
N VAL A 421 -7.72 23.81 13.14
CA VAL A 421 -8.21 23.84 11.76
C VAL A 421 -7.31 22.90 10.95
N GLY A 422 -7.84 21.72 10.59
CA GLY A 422 -7.18 20.76 9.71
C GLY A 422 -6.80 21.44 8.40
N ASN A 423 -5.68 21.02 7.81
CA ASN A 423 -5.15 21.59 6.58
C ASN A 423 -6.03 21.15 5.40
N PRO A 424 -6.83 22.02 4.76
CA PRO A 424 -7.78 21.64 3.71
C PRO A 424 -7.09 21.21 2.39
N PHE A 425 -5.76 21.06 2.40
CA PHE A 425 -4.94 20.76 1.24
C PHE A 425 -4.17 19.43 1.34
N SER A 426 -4.43 18.63 2.37
CA SER A 426 -3.94 17.26 2.50
C SER A 426 -4.30 16.35 1.32
N PHE A 427 -5.36 16.65 0.55
CA PHE A 427 -5.66 15.88 -0.66
C PHE A 427 -4.66 16.11 -1.83
N LEU A 428 -4.00 17.29 -1.90
CA LEU A 428 -3.07 17.65 -3.00
C LEU A 428 -1.63 17.23 -2.73
N GLY A 429 -1.24 17.14 -1.47
CA GLY A 429 -0.02 16.49 -1.03
C GLY A 429 -0.38 15.12 -0.50
N ALA A 430 -0.13 14.03 -1.23
CA ALA A 430 -0.69 12.68 -0.99
C ALA A 430 -0.36 12.00 0.38
N THR A 431 -0.29 12.71 1.49
CA THR A 431 -0.86 12.28 2.76
C THR A 431 -2.38 12.28 2.63
N PHE A 432 -2.94 11.12 2.29
CA PHE A 432 -4.33 10.81 2.60
C PHE A 432 -4.59 11.23 4.05
N GLU A 433 -5.35 12.31 4.24
CA GLU A 433 -5.80 12.67 5.57
C GLU A 433 -6.77 11.59 6.05
N LYS A 434 -6.64 11.36 7.34
CA LYS A 434 -7.15 10.28 8.15
C LYS A 434 -8.67 10.37 8.22
N ASP A 435 -9.35 9.83 7.22
CA ASP A 435 -10.70 9.33 7.45
C ASP A 435 -10.56 8.19 8.48
N GLY A 436 -11.41 8.18 9.50
CA GLY A 436 -11.35 7.27 10.65
C GLY A 436 -11.51 5.77 10.32
N LYS A 437 -11.30 5.38 9.07
CA LYS A 437 -11.27 4.03 8.56
C LYS A 437 -9.92 3.82 7.91
N GLY A 438 -9.16 2.85 8.42
CA GLY A 438 -7.85 2.52 7.89
C GLY A 438 -7.87 2.31 6.38
N TRP A 439 -6.74 2.63 5.74
CA TRP A 439 -6.35 2.29 4.36
C TRP A 439 -7.47 2.12 3.35
N ALA A 440 -7.49 2.95 2.30
CA ALA A 440 -8.35 2.80 1.12
C ALA A 440 -8.14 1.44 0.40
N GLY A 441 -8.64 0.36 1.00
CA GLY A 441 -9.35 -0.69 0.32
C GLY A 441 -10.74 -0.14 0.02
N VAL A 442 -11.24 -0.48 -1.15
CA VAL A 442 -12.58 -0.12 -1.61
C VAL A 442 -13.62 -0.63 -0.60
N GLU A 443 -14.00 0.19 0.38
CA GLU A 443 -15.18 -0.04 1.22
C GLU A 443 -16.42 0.30 0.41
N GLY A 444 -16.82 -0.65 -0.44
CA GLY A 444 -18.06 -0.64 -1.21
C GLY A 444 -19.04 -1.72 -0.77
N TRP A 445 -19.04 -2.11 0.52
CA TRP A 445 -19.96 -3.11 1.07
C TRP A 445 -20.64 -2.59 2.35
N GLY A 446 -21.21 -1.39 2.27
CA GLY A 446 -21.97 -0.76 3.35
C GLY A 446 -23.49 -0.81 3.18
N ASP A 447 -23.99 -0.85 1.94
CA ASP A 447 -25.42 -0.64 1.66
C ASP A 447 -26.11 -1.85 1.01
N CYS A 448 -25.86 -3.04 1.57
CA CYS A 448 -26.77 -4.18 1.42
C CYS A 448 -27.19 -4.64 2.82
N LEU A 449 -28.06 -3.84 3.44
CA LEU A 449 -28.79 -4.21 4.64
C LEU A 449 -29.62 -5.47 4.34
N LEU A 450 -29.09 -6.63 4.70
CA LEU A 450 -29.94 -7.77 5.03
C LEU A 450 -30.77 -7.35 6.25
N PRO A 451 -32.10 -7.49 6.23
CA PRO A 451 -32.93 -7.12 7.37
C PRO A 451 -32.46 -7.92 8.60
N ALA A 452 -32.20 -7.20 9.69
CA ALA A 452 -31.77 -7.77 10.96
C ALA A 452 -32.79 -8.83 11.43
N PRO A 453 -32.40 -10.11 11.61
CA PRO A 453 -33.23 -11.04 12.35
C PRO A 453 -33.11 -10.72 13.83
N GLU A 454 -34.25 -10.49 14.48
CA GLU A 454 -34.35 -10.42 15.93
C GLU A 454 -33.71 -11.67 16.57
N ARG A 455 -32.80 -11.45 17.53
CA ARG A 455 -32.25 -12.43 18.50
C ARG A 455 -31.74 -13.76 17.90
N SER A 456 -30.42 -13.87 17.77
CA SER A 456 -29.71 -15.08 17.32
C SER A 456 -29.80 -16.27 18.31
N PRO A 457 -30.22 -17.46 17.85
CA PRO A 457 -29.88 -18.74 18.43
C PRO A 457 -28.84 -19.44 17.52
N PHE A 458 -27.60 -18.94 17.44
CA PHE A 458 -26.55 -19.53 16.60
C PHE A 458 -25.43 -20.08 17.50
N GLN A 459 -25.50 -21.35 17.87
CA GLN A 459 -24.45 -22.00 18.68
C GLN A 459 -23.60 -23.03 17.92
N HIS A 460 -23.93 -23.41 16.67
CA HIS A 460 -23.12 -24.37 15.91
C HIS A 460 -23.22 -24.11 14.39
N LEU A 461 -22.13 -23.60 13.80
CA LEU A 461 -21.96 -23.36 12.35
C LEU A 461 -20.73 -24.15 11.88
N SER A 462 -20.90 -25.09 10.94
CA SER A 462 -19.80 -25.64 10.15
C SER A 462 -19.52 -24.67 9.01
N LEU A 463 -18.32 -24.09 9.00
CA LEU A 463 -17.87 -23.12 8.00
C LEU A 463 -16.89 -23.81 7.07
N THR A 464 -17.12 -23.77 5.75
CA THR A 464 -16.22 -24.38 4.77
C THR A 464 -15.64 -23.30 3.85
N ILE A 465 -14.32 -23.08 3.92
CA ILE A 465 -13.59 -22.16 3.02
C ILE A 465 -12.92 -22.95 1.90
N LEU A 466 -13.16 -22.56 0.65
CA LEU A 466 -12.56 -23.19 -0.52
C LEU A 466 -11.58 -22.20 -1.18
N ALA A 467 -10.28 -22.49 -1.11
CA ALA A 467 -9.23 -21.65 -1.68
C ALA A 467 -9.13 -21.83 -3.21
N PRO A 468 -8.93 -20.76 -4.00
CA PRO A 468 -8.78 -20.87 -5.44
C PRO A 468 -7.31 -21.09 -5.84
N PHE A 469 -7.13 -22.12 -6.67
CA PHE A 469 -5.96 -22.47 -7.50
C PHE A 469 -4.65 -22.94 -6.80
N PRO A 470 -3.97 -23.94 -7.38
CA PRO A 470 -2.73 -24.47 -6.85
C PRO A 470 -1.59 -23.45 -6.96
N HIS A 471 -0.80 -23.36 -5.91
CA HIS A 471 0.56 -22.87 -6.01
C HIS A 471 1.30 -23.68 -7.09
N ARG A 472 1.90 -23.00 -8.08
CA ARG A 472 3.08 -23.60 -8.73
C ARG A 472 4.07 -23.92 -7.60
N PRO A 473 4.65 -25.13 -7.56
CA PRO A 473 5.62 -25.45 -6.52
C PRO A 473 6.72 -24.38 -6.54
N ALA A 474 7.03 -23.85 -5.35
CA ALA A 474 8.24 -23.07 -5.15
C ALA A 474 9.40 -23.87 -5.74
N SER A 475 10.16 -23.27 -6.65
CA SER A 475 11.42 -23.88 -7.08
C SER A 475 12.28 -24.11 -5.83
N PRO A 476 12.87 -25.29 -5.66
CA PRO A 476 13.70 -25.55 -4.50
C PRO A 476 14.90 -24.61 -4.50
N SER A 477 15.09 -23.91 -3.36
CA SER A 477 16.30 -23.14 -3.00
C SER A 477 16.81 -22.15 -4.05
N THR A 478 16.51 -20.86 -3.85
CA THR A 478 17.28 -19.78 -4.48
C THR A 478 18.71 -19.85 -3.96
N ARG A 479 19.64 -20.36 -4.78
CA ARG A 479 21.07 -20.15 -4.57
C ARG A 479 21.33 -18.65 -4.68
N TRP A 480 21.97 -18.10 -3.65
CA TRP A 480 22.56 -16.78 -3.66
C TRP A 480 23.48 -16.65 -4.87
N ALA A 481 23.11 -15.82 -5.83
CA ALA A 481 24.03 -15.36 -6.86
C ALA A 481 24.72 -14.10 -6.32
N THR A 482 25.86 -14.30 -5.65
CA THR A 482 26.81 -13.21 -5.39
C THR A 482 27.42 -12.77 -6.72
N ALA A 483 26.95 -11.66 -7.25
CA ALA A 483 27.69 -10.93 -8.26
C ALA A 483 28.76 -10.09 -7.53
N ASN A 484 29.97 -10.65 -7.38
CA ASN A 484 31.13 -9.86 -6.99
C ASN A 484 31.52 -8.97 -8.18
N ALA A 485 31.52 -7.66 -7.95
CA ALA A 485 32.25 -6.70 -8.76
C ALA A 485 33.51 -6.28 -8.00
#